data_AF-A0A7K1KIZ3-F1
#
_entry.id   AF-A0A7K1KIZ3-F1
#
_cell.length_a   1.000
_cell.length_b   1.000
_cell.length_c   1.000
_cell.angle_alpha   90.00
_cell.angle_beta   90.00
_cell.angle_gamma   90.00
#
_symmetry.space_group_name_H-M   'P 1'
#
loop_
_entity.id
_entity.type
_entity.pdbx_description
1 polymer ?
#
loop_
_entity_poly.entity_id
_entity_poly.type
_entity_poly.pdbx_seq_one_letter_code
_entity_poly.pdbx_strand_id
1 'polypeptide(L)'
;MMNAGHQPVRMCVVCRQRFPKEELTRYVRPADREMPETDDPVSDPEQIKPGRGFYVCVQARCRELFPKVFKGLMKKRKGESR
;
A
#
# COMPACT_ATOMS: atom_id res chain seq x y z
N MET A 1 2.49 11.17 31.72
CA MET A 1 3.18 11.84 30.60
C MET A 1 2.78 11.09 29.34
N MET A 2 1.90 11.67 28.53
CA MET A 2 1.53 11.06 27.25
C MET A 2 2.75 11.19 26.34
N ASN A 3 3.43 10.08 26.04
CA ASN A 3 4.43 10.08 24.99
C ASN A 3 3.74 10.65 23.75
N ALA A 4 4.24 11.78 23.25
CA ALA A 4 3.92 12.25 21.91
C ALA A 4 4.47 11.18 20.95
N GLY A 5 3.68 10.12 20.76
CA GLY A 5 4.07 8.93 20.03
C GLY A 5 4.50 9.36 18.65
N HIS A 6 5.73 9.01 18.27
CA HIS A 6 6.27 9.33 16.95
C HIS A 6 5.32 8.74 15.91
N GLN A 7 4.49 9.60 15.30
CA GLN A 7 3.46 9.13 14.39
C GLN A 7 4.17 8.57 13.16
N PRO A 8 3.98 7.28 12.82
CA PRO A 8 4.74 6.70 11.73
C PRO A 8 4.40 7.41 10.43
N VAL A 9 5.43 7.90 9.73
CA VAL A 9 5.27 8.47 8.39
C VAL A 9 5.52 7.38 7.36
N ARG A 10 4.72 7.38 6.29
CA ARG A 10 4.82 6.44 5.16
C ARG A 10 4.75 7.20 3.85
N MET A 11 5.25 6.57 2.80
CA MET A 11 5.28 7.14 1.46
C MET A 11 4.12 6.60 0.63
N CYS A 12 3.39 7.51 -0.04
CA CYS A 12 2.41 7.12 -1.04
C CYS A 12 3.12 6.49 -2.24
N VAL A 13 2.72 5.28 -2.64
CA VAL A 13 3.37 4.56 -3.75
C VAL A 13 3.13 5.19 -5.12
N VAL A 14 2.13 6.07 -5.22
CA VAL A 14 1.76 6.76 -6.46
C VAL A 14 2.49 8.10 -6.60
N CYS A 15 2.25 9.05 -5.69
CA CYS A 15 2.86 10.38 -5.77
C CYS A 15 4.24 10.50 -5.08
N ARG A 16 4.67 9.46 -4.35
CA ARG A 16 5.94 9.41 -3.59
C ARG A 16 6.12 10.50 -2.53
N GLN A 17 5.05 11.21 -2.17
CA GLN A 17 5.03 12.13 -1.04
C GLN A 17 4.87 11.35 0.29
N ARG A 18 5.33 11.97 1.38
CA ARG A 18 5.28 11.42 2.74
C ARG A 18 4.02 11.93 3.45
N PHE A 19 3.30 11.03 4.10
CA PHE A 19 2.10 11.33 4.86
C PHE A 19 2.11 10.57 6.19
N PRO A 20 1.42 11.07 7.23
CA PRO A 20 1.11 10.29 8.42
C PRO A 20 0.44 8.97 8.05
N LYS A 21 0.79 7.88 8.73
CA LYS A 21 0.25 6.53 8.47
C LYS A 21 -1.28 6.50 8.52
N GLU A 22 -1.89 7.31 9.40
CA GLU A 22 -3.35 7.40 9.57
C GLU A 22 -4.06 8.04 8.37
N GLU A 23 -3.38 8.89 7.61
CA GLU A 23 -3.92 9.52 6.38
C GLU A 23 -3.76 8.63 5.13
N LEU A 24 -3.19 7.43 5.29
CA LEU A 24 -2.90 6.52 4.19
C LEU A 24 -3.79 5.29 4.24
N THR A 25 -4.44 5.00 3.12
CA THR A 25 -5.13 3.72 2.92
C THR A 25 -4.10 2.65 2.57
N ARG A 26 -4.07 1.56 3.35
CA ARG A 26 -3.25 0.38 3.04
C ARG A 26 -4.04 -0.53 2.09
N TYR A 27 -3.33 -1.02 1.09
CA TYR A 27 -3.77 -2.07 0.19
C TYR A 27 -2.78 -3.22 0.27
N VAL A 28 -3.25 -4.46 0.24
CA VAL A 28 -2.40 -5.64 0.25
C VAL A 28 -2.50 -6.36 -1.08
N ARG A 29 -1.38 -6.95 -1.50
CA ARG A 29 -1.42 -7.94 -2.58
C ARG A 29 -2.07 -9.22 -2.05
N PRO A 30 -3.11 -9.76 -2.70
CA PRO A 30 -3.57 -11.11 -2.41
C PRO A 30 -2.42 -12.06 -2.77
N ALA A 31 -1.71 -12.54 -1.75
CA ALA A 31 -0.58 -13.47 -1.91
C ALA A 31 -0.85 -14.80 -1.20
N ASP A 32 -1.85 -14.84 -0.32
CA ASP A 32 -2.08 -15.95 0.58
C ASP A 32 -3.20 -16.82 0.00
N ARG A 33 -2.74 -17.80 -0.79
CA ARG A 33 -3.25 -19.15 -1.17
C ARG A 33 -4.76 -19.47 -1.27
N GLU A 34 -5.68 -18.66 -0.78
CA GLU A 34 -7.13 -18.96 -0.78
C GLU A 34 -7.95 -17.98 -1.62
N MET A 35 -7.38 -16.84 -2.02
CA MET A 35 -8.04 -15.93 -2.96
C MET A 35 -7.56 -16.21 -4.38
N PRO A 36 -8.46 -16.17 -5.39
CA PRO A 36 -8.03 -16.26 -6.78
C PRO A 36 -6.94 -15.22 -7.05
N GLU A 37 -5.93 -15.58 -7.86
CA GLU A 37 -4.89 -14.65 -8.31
C GLU A 37 -5.52 -13.52 -9.12
N THR A 38 -6.11 -12.55 -8.42
CA THR A 38 -6.64 -11.34 -9.02
C THR A 38 -5.53 -10.32 -9.07
N ASP A 39 -5.41 -9.65 -10.21
CA ASP A 39 -4.45 -8.57 -10.41
C ASP A 39 -4.81 -7.28 -9.64
N ASP A 40 -5.91 -7.31 -8.89
CA ASP A 40 -6.47 -6.16 -8.21
C ASP A 40 -6.06 -6.09 -6.73
N PRO A 41 -5.70 -4.90 -6.24
CA PRO A 41 -5.31 -4.71 -4.85
C PRO A 41 -6.52 -4.84 -3.91
N VAL A 42 -6.33 -5.53 -2.79
CA VAL A 42 -7.36 -5.66 -1.74
C VAL A 42 -7.19 -4.51 -0.74
N SER A 43 -8.27 -3.78 -0.44
CA SER A 43 -8.24 -2.76 0.61
C SER A 43 -8.08 -3.40 1.99
N ASP A 44 -7.24 -2.78 2.81
CA ASP A 44 -6.96 -3.18 4.19
C ASP A 44 -6.93 -1.94 5.09
N PRO A 45 -8.09 -1.28 5.31
CA PRO A 45 -8.16 -0.08 6.11
C PRO A 45 -7.69 -0.31 7.56
N GLU A 46 -7.94 -1.51 8.11
CA GLU A 46 -7.54 -1.91 9.46
C GLU A 46 -6.05 -2.26 9.58
N GLN A 47 -5.36 -2.43 8.45
CA GLN A 47 -3.94 -2.75 8.36
C GLN A 47 -3.55 -4.07 9.05
N ILE A 48 -4.47 -5.03 9.08
CA ILE A 48 -4.30 -6.34 9.74
C ILE A 48 -3.96 -7.46 8.76
N LYS A 49 -4.18 -7.25 7.45
CA LYS A 49 -4.03 -8.33 6.47
C LYS A 49 -2.56 -8.72 6.24
N PRO A 50 -2.25 -10.01 6.17
CA PRO A 50 -0.91 -10.48 5.82
C PRO A 50 -0.52 -10.10 4.38
N GLY A 51 0.79 -10.15 4.09
CA GLY A 51 1.33 -9.89 2.75
C GLY A 51 1.91 -8.49 2.53
N ARG A 52 2.35 -8.24 1.29
CA ARG A 52 3.01 -6.98 0.88
C ARG A 52 1.99 -5.84 0.84
N GLY A 53 2.15 -4.88 1.74
CA GLY A 53 1.32 -3.67 1.81
C GLY A 53 1.82 -2.53 0.91
N PHE A 54 0.88 -1.78 0.37
CA PHE A 54 1.06 -0.56 -0.42
C PHE A 54 0.23 0.55 0.19
N TYR A 55 0.83 1.72 0.40
CA TYR A 55 0.14 2.87 1.01
C TYR A 55 -0.21 3.91 -0.06
N VAL A 56 -1.45 4.40 -0.04
CA VAL A 56 -1.97 5.42 -0.98
C VAL A 56 -2.64 6.54 -0.20
N CYS A 57 -2.31 7.79 -0.52
CA CYS A 57 -2.90 8.96 0.12
C CYS A 57 -4.34 9.20 -0.31
N VAL A 58 -5.06 10.04 0.45
CA VAL A 58 -6.47 10.38 0.21
C VAL A 58 -6.75 11.10 -1.11
N GLN A 59 -5.73 11.64 -1.78
CA GLN A 59 -5.89 12.37 -3.04
C GLN A 59 -6.55 11.48 -4.11
N ALA A 60 -7.65 11.96 -4.70
CA ALA A 60 -8.41 11.24 -5.74
C ALA A 60 -7.53 10.75 -6.89
N ARG A 61 -6.65 11.63 -7.41
CA ARG A 61 -5.67 11.28 -8.45
C ARG A 61 -4.82 10.04 -8.11
N CYS A 62 -4.44 9.89 -6.83
CA CYS A 62 -3.59 8.77 -6.43
C CYS A 62 -4.41 7.48 -6.35
N ARG A 63 -5.66 7.54 -5.88
CA ARG A 63 -6.56 6.40 -5.82
C ARG A 63 -6.93 5.90 -7.23
N GLU A 64 -7.19 6.82 -8.16
CA GLU A 64 -7.52 6.50 -9.56
C GLU A 64 -6.32 5.90 -10.33
N LEU A 65 -5.11 6.40 -10.08
CA LEU A 65 -3.90 5.89 -10.72
C LEU A 65 -3.37 4.61 -10.08
N PHE A 66 -3.73 4.33 -8.82
CA PHE A 66 -3.19 3.23 -8.06
C PHE A 66 -3.35 1.86 -8.74
N PRO A 67 -4.50 1.46 -9.32
CA PRO A 67 -4.64 0.19 -10.03
C PRO A 67 -3.60 0.01 -11.16
N LYS A 68 -3.28 1.08 -11.89
CA LYS A 68 -2.26 1.05 -12.96
C LYS A 68 -0.85 0.89 -12.38
N VAL A 69 -0.54 1.65 -11.32
CA VAL A 69 0.76 1.58 -10.62
C VAL A 69 0.96 0.21 -9.97
N PHE A 70 -0.09 -0.35 -9.36
CA PHE A 70 -0.08 -1.63 -8.66
C PHE A 70 0.38 -2.77 -9.57
N LYS A 71 -0.14 -2.85 -10.81
CA LYS A 71 0.29 -3.84 -11.82
C LYS A 71 1.81 -3.79 -12.08
N GLY A 72 2.38 -2.58 -12.14
CA GLY A 72 3.83 -2.41 -12.29
C GLY A 72 4.63 -2.80 -11.03
N LEU A 73 4.06 -2.58 -9.84
CA LEU A 73 4.67 -2.97 -8.57
C LEU A 73 4.63 -4.49 -8.34
N MET A 74 3.62 -5.17 -8.88
CA MET A 74 3.51 -6.64 -8.83
C MET A 74 4.62 -7.34 -9.62
N LYS A 75 5.05 -6.75 -10.74
CA LYS A 75 6.16 -7.28 -11.56
C LYS A 75 7.53 -7.22 -10.86
N LYS A 76 7.68 -6.41 -9.81
CA LYS A 76 8.95 -6.25 -9.10
C LYS A 76 8.94 -7.08 -7.81
N ARG A 77 9.42 -8.33 -7.90
CA ARG A 77 9.69 -9.12 -6.70
C ARG A 77 10.90 -8.53 -5.98
N LYS A 78 10.83 -8.46 -4.65
CA LYS A 78 11.98 -8.06 -3.83
C LYS A 78 13.01 -9.20 -3.93
N GLY A 79 14.09 -8.99 -4.68
CA GLY A 79 15.15 -9.99 -4.91
C GLY A 79 15.61 -10.12 -6.36
N GLU A 80 14.84 -9.65 -7.34
CA GLU A 80 15.31 -9.53 -8.72
C GLU A 80 16.13 -8.23 -8.84
N SER A 81 17.45 -8.35 -8.64
CA SER A 81 18.38 -7.31 -9.07
C SER A 81 18.24 -7.12 -10.58
N ARG A 82 18.29 -5.86 -10.99
CA ARG A 82 18.43 -5.45 -12.37
C ARG A 82 19.74 -5.99 -12.96
#